data_AF-A0A553IGH5-F1
#
_entry.id   AF-A0A553IGH5-F1
#
_cell.length_a   1.000
_cell.length_b   1.000
_cell.length_c   1.000
_cell.angle_alpha   90.00
_cell.angle_beta   90.00
_cell.angle_gamma   90.00
#
_symmetry.space_group_name_H-M   'P 1'
#
loop_
_entity.id
_entity.type
_entity.pdbx_description
1 polymer ?
#
loop_
_entity_poly.entity_id
_entity_poly.type
_entity_poly.pdbx_seq_one_letter_code
_entity_poly.pdbx_strand_id
1 'polypeptide(L)'
;MARINKKDVKKPVKQEKVEKSLSGIKEESEKGELFFKIVLIIMAVAMVSVVLYFVIDAIISSGKNKDPFRYEGSNYVLVDDITKISNRENFENLTHKGLKYTLDRYANVYILFYSEKDTNSWQPGALDVADDIMALDTVKKVKFDDFEFTVINDEYVLFFVNVDNPANESWQAVVDVSAGQASRATIPVLLHVFNGEDLNWYGPFDQVGQNKRAEDKLTDVLNELN
;
A
#
# COMPACT_ATOMS: atom_id res chain seq x y z
N MET A 1 19.36 -71.54 4.08
CA MET A 1 19.92 -70.81 5.24
C MET A 1 20.67 -69.58 4.73
N ALA A 2 21.02 -68.63 5.61
CA ALA A 2 21.38 -67.28 5.22
C ALA A 2 22.90 -67.00 5.17
N ARG A 3 23.22 -65.79 4.66
CA ARG A 3 24.33 -64.88 5.05
C ARG A 3 25.74 -64.96 4.39
N ILE A 4 26.08 -63.80 3.80
CA ILE A 4 27.33 -63.00 3.96
C ILE A 4 28.48 -63.14 2.94
N ASN A 5 28.74 -62.01 2.25
CA ASN A 5 29.98 -61.28 1.89
C ASN A 5 31.32 -62.04 1.68
N LYS A 6 32.28 -61.60 0.83
CA LYS A 6 32.92 -60.26 0.85
C LYS A 6 33.90 -60.06 -0.35
N LYS A 7 33.96 -58.83 -0.88
CA LYS A 7 35.15 -58.01 -1.30
C LYS A 7 36.25 -58.53 -2.27
N ASP A 8 36.57 -57.62 -3.21
CA ASP A 8 37.92 -57.12 -3.64
C ASP A 8 38.82 -58.11 -4.48
N VAL A 9 39.66 -57.74 -5.48
CA VAL A 9 40.08 -56.45 -6.09
C VAL A 9 40.86 -56.57 -7.45
N LYS A 10 40.95 -55.48 -8.25
CA LYS A 10 41.93 -55.11 -9.36
C LYS A 10 41.94 -55.79 -10.77
N LYS A 11 41.81 -54.90 -11.80
CA LYS A 11 42.61 -54.64 -13.06
C LYS A 11 43.84 -55.53 -13.38
N PRO A 12 44.46 -55.53 -14.61
CA PRO A 12 44.22 -54.70 -15.84
C PRO A 12 44.16 -55.50 -17.20
N VAL A 13 43.58 -55.00 -18.33
CA VAL A 13 44.20 -54.34 -19.55
C VAL A 13 45.17 -55.26 -20.35
N LYS A 14 45.21 -55.42 -21.70
CA LYS A 14 44.81 -54.65 -22.92
C LYS A 14 44.72 -55.59 -24.14
N GLN A 15 43.94 -55.25 -25.19
CA GLN A 15 44.44 -55.07 -26.59
C GLN A 15 43.33 -54.64 -27.57
N GLU A 16 43.71 -54.05 -28.69
CA GLU A 16 42.86 -53.27 -29.61
C GLU A 16 42.45 -54.05 -30.87
N LYS A 17 41.30 -53.67 -31.47
CA LYS A 17 41.19 -53.11 -32.84
C LYS A 17 39.71 -52.70 -33.11
N VAL A 18 39.43 -51.41 -33.29
CA VAL A 18 39.35 -50.66 -34.57
C VAL A 18 38.12 -51.03 -35.41
N GLU A 19 37.18 -50.08 -35.57
CA GLU A 19 36.79 -49.60 -36.91
C GLU A 19 36.17 -48.18 -36.93
N LYS A 20 36.76 -47.33 -37.79
CA LYS A 20 36.24 -46.16 -38.53
C LYS A 20 35.15 -45.24 -37.93
N SER A 21 35.48 -43.95 -37.83
CA SER A 21 34.79 -42.90 -38.61
C SER A 21 35.57 -41.57 -38.71
N LEU A 22 35.42 -40.92 -39.88
CA LEU A 22 35.54 -39.47 -40.14
C LEU A 22 36.77 -38.69 -39.63
N SER A 23 37.81 -38.60 -40.46
CA SER A 23 38.87 -37.57 -40.35
C SER A 23 38.72 -36.49 -41.44
N GLY A 24 37.70 -35.65 -41.32
CA GLY A 24 37.61 -34.38 -42.04
C GLY A 24 38.39 -33.30 -41.30
N ILE A 25 39.61 -33.04 -41.76
CA ILE A 25 40.58 -31.99 -41.37
C ILE A 25 40.17 -31.10 -40.18
N LYS A 26 40.81 -31.36 -39.04
CA LYS A 26 40.70 -30.57 -37.81
C LYS A 26 41.69 -29.39 -37.86
N GLU A 27 41.34 -28.29 -38.53
CA GLU A 27 42.07 -27.02 -38.36
C GLU A 27 41.67 -26.36 -37.03
N GLU A 28 42.35 -26.76 -35.95
CA GLU A 28 42.37 -26.01 -34.68
C GLU A 28 43.11 -24.69 -34.87
N SER A 29 42.42 -23.70 -35.43
CA SER A 29 42.85 -22.31 -35.34
C SER A 29 42.71 -21.85 -33.88
N GLU A 30 43.81 -21.89 -33.12
CA GLU A 30 43.88 -21.42 -31.73
C GLU A 30 43.27 -20.02 -31.56
N LYS A 31 43.44 -19.15 -32.57
CA LYS A 31 42.86 -17.79 -32.62
C LYS A 31 41.34 -17.81 -32.78
N GLY A 32 40.78 -18.75 -33.54
CA GLY A 32 39.34 -18.93 -33.70
C GLY A 32 38.68 -19.48 -32.43
N GLU A 33 39.32 -20.46 -31.78
CA GLU A 33 38.84 -20.99 -30.50
C GLU A 33 38.91 -19.93 -29.38
N LEU A 34 40.00 -19.16 -29.32
CA LEU A 34 40.15 -18.05 -28.38
C LEU A 34 39.09 -16.97 -28.62
N PHE A 35 38.83 -16.60 -29.88
CA PHE A 35 37.77 -15.65 -30.24
C PHE A 35 36.39 -16.16 -29.81
N PHE A 36 36.07 -17.43 -30.10
CA PHE A 36 34.80 -18.04 -29.70
C PHE A 36 34.62 -18.05 -28.17
N LYS A 37 35.67 -18.41 -27.42
CA LYS A 37 35.67 -18.34 -25.94
C LYS A 37 35.44 -16.92 -25.42
N ILE A 38 36.10 -15.91 -26.01
CA ILE A 38 35.91 -14.50 -25.63
C ILE A 38 34.47 -14.05 -25.90
N VAL A 39 33.91 -14.35 -27.07
CA VAL A 39 32.52 -14.02 -27.42
C VAL A 39 31.53 -14.69 -26.46
N LEU A 40 31.74 -15.96 -26.13
CA LEU A 40 30.87 -16.71 -25.23
C LEU A 40 30.92 -16.14 -23.79
N ILE A 41 32.10 -15.72 -23.31
CA ILE A 41 32.25 -15.01 -22.04
C ILE A 41 31.51 -13.66 -22.07
N ILE A 42 31.62 -12.88 -23.15
CA ILE A 42 30.92 -11.60 -23.29
C ILE A 42 29.40 -11.80 -23.26
N MET A 43 28.87 -12.82 -23.96
CA MET A 43 27.43 -13.15 -23.91
C MET A 43 26.98 -13.60 -22.52
N ALA A 44 27.78 -14.41 -21.82
CA ALA A 44 27.50 -14.82 -20.45
C ALA A 44 27.49 -13.62 -19.48
N VAL A 45 28.47 -12.71 -19.59
CA VAL A 45 28.51 -11.47 -18.81
C VAL A 45 27.27 -10.60 -19.10
N ALA A 46 26.92 -10.40 -20.37
CA ALA A 46 25.73 -9.62 -20.75
C ALA A 46 24.43 -10.22 -20.18
N MET A 47 24.27 -11.54 -20.26
CA MET A 47 23.10 -12.23 -19.67
C MET A 47 23.07 -12.09 -18.14
N VAL A 48 24.21 -12.24 -17.46
CA VAL A 48 24.32 -12.03 -16.01
C VAL A 48 24.04 -10.57 -15.62
N SER A 49 24.50 -9.59 -16.40
CA SER A 49 24.18 -8.17 -16.18
C SER A 49 22.70 -7.86 -16.33
N VAL A 50 22.00 -8.46 -17.31
CA VAL A 50 20.56 -8.31 -17.48
C VAL A 50 19.79 -8.95 -16.32
N VAL A 51 20.17 -10.14 -15.87
CA VAL A 51 19.56 -10.79 -14.70
C VAL A 51 19.83 -9.98 -13.42
N LEU A 52 21.04 -9.48 -13.21
CA LEU A 52 21.37 -8.59 -12.10
C LEU A 52 20.55 -7.30 -12.14
N TYR A 53 20.35 -6.70 -13.32
CA TYR A 53 19.49 -5.52 -13.47
C TYR A 53 18.05 -5.82 -13.02
N PHE A 54 17.44 -6.91 -13.48
CA PHE A 54 16.09 -7.30 -13.04
C PHE A 54 16.01 -7.66 -11.56
N VAL A 55 17.04 -8.28 -10.98
CA VAL A 55 17.09 -8.57 -9.53
C VAL A 55 17.23 -7.27 -8.72
N ILE A 56 18.07 -6.34 -9.15
CA ILE A 56 18.26 -5.03 -8.51
C ILE A 56 16.98 -4.19 -8.63
N ASP A 57 16.36 -4.15 -9.81
CA ASP A 57 15.10 -3.42 -10.03
C ASP A 57 13.95 -4.04 -9.22
N ALA A 58 13.85 -5.37 -9.15
CA ALA A 58 12.89 -6.05 -8.27
C ALA A 58 13.14 -5.75 -6.78
N ILE A 59 14.39 -5.75 -6.31
CA ILE A 59 14.73 -5.41 -4.92
C ILE A 59 14.42 -3.93 -4.64
N ILE A 60 14.86 -3.00 -5.48
CA ILE A 60 14.63 -1.55 -5.30
C ILE A 60 13.14 -1.22 -5.42
N SER A 61 12.41 -1.82 -6.36
CA SER A 61 10.97 -1.64 -6.52
C SER A 61 10.18 -2.27 -5.35
N SER A 62 10.63 -3.41 -4.80
CA SER A 62 10.05 -3.97 -3.57
C SER A 62 10.35 -3.16 -2.31
N GLY A 63 11.38 -2.30 -2.38
CA GLY A 63 11.81 -1.38 -1.33
C GLY A 63 11.29 0.05 -1.47
N LYS A 64 10.46 0.35 -2.48
CA LYS A 64 9.70 1.61 -2.52
C LYS A 64 8.65 1.58 -1.42
N ASN A 65 8.92 2.30 -0.34
CA ASN A 65 8.05 2.60 0.81
C ASN A 65 6.75 1.79 0.83
N LYS A 66 6.80 0.62 1.46
CA LYS A 66 5.59 0.14 2.15
C LYS A 66 5.43 1.02 3.37
N ASP A 67 4.74 2.13 3.14
CA ASP A 67 4.10 2.91 4.18
C ASP A 67 3.47 1.94 5.21
N PRO A 68 3.80 2.04 6.51
CA PRO A 68 3.25 1.18 7.55
C PRO A 68 1.71 1.06 7.55
N PHE A 69 1.01 2.05 6.97
CA PHE A 69 -0.45 2.09 6.87
C PHE A 69 -0.94 2.46 5.46
N ARG A 70 -2.10 1.92 5.03
CA ARG A 70 -2.77 2.04 3.71
C ARG A 70 -2.88 3.48 3.19
N TYR A 71 -2.92 4.46 4.10
CA TYR A 71 -3.10 5.89 3.78
C TYR A 71 -2.02 6.82 4.37
N GLU A 72 -0.85 6.33 4.78
CA GLU A 72 0.18 7.19 5.41
C GLU A 72 0.81 8.19 4.43
N GLY A 73 1.07 7.79 3.18
CA GLY A 73 1.41 8.69 2.06
C GLY A 73 0.22 9.49 1.50
N SER A 74 -0.95 9.41 2.14
CA SER A 74 -2.15 10.19 1.83
C SER A 74 -2.43 11.23 2.93
N ASN A 75 -3.66 11.71 3.00
CA ASN A 75 -4.16 12.74 3.92
C ASN A 75 -4.24 12.26 5.40
N TYR A 76 -3.11 11.88 5.99
CA TYR A 76 -3.05 11.35 7.34
C TYR A 76 -3.13 12.44 8.42
N VAL A 77 -4.04 12.31 9.39
CA VAL A 77 -4.26 13.27 10.48
C VAL A 77 -4.25 12.60 11.86
N LEU A 78 -4.00 13.38 12.90
CA LEU A 78 -3.95 12.92 14.30
C LEU A 78 -5.22 13.28 15.06
N VAL A 79 -5.58 12.44 16.04
CA VAL A 79 -6.73 12.64 16.93
C VAL A 79 -6.66 13.97 17.67
N ASP A 80 -5.47 14.47 18.01
CA ASP A 80 -5.30 15.79 18.65
C ASP A 80 -5.90 16.94 17.83
N ASP A 81 -5.74 16.91 16.49
CA ASP A 81 -6.34 17.93 15.63
C ASP A 81 -7.85 17.70 15.43
N ILE A 82 -8.32 16.45 15.43
CA ILE A 82 -9.76 16.15 15.40
C ILE A 82 -10.45 16.53 16.71
N THR A 83 -9.76 16.41 17.85
CA THR A 83 -10.24 16.84 19.17
C THR A 83 -10.55 18.34 19.16
N LYS A 84 -9.65 19.16 18.63
CA LYS A 84 -9.85 20.61 18.48
C LYS A 84 -11.04 20.95 17.59
N ILE A 85 -11.22 20.23 16.48
CA ILE A 85 -12.39 20.37 15.59
C ILE A 85 -13.68 20.03 16.36
N SER A 86 -13.71 18.89 17.05
CA SER A 86 -14.87 18.45 17.84
C SER A 86 -15.23 19.42 18.98
N ASN A 87 -14.22 20.04 19.59
CA ASN A 87 -14.36 21.09 20.60
C ASN A 87 -14.79 22.45 20.02
N ARG A 88 -14.87 22.59 18.68
CA ARG A 88 -15.10 23.86 17.97
C ARG A 88 -14.07 24.95 18.30
N GLU A 89 -12.82 24.54 18.49
CA GLU A 89 -11.70 25.46 18.65
C GLU A 89 -11.35 26.13 17.31
N ASN A 90 -10.75 27.32 17.36
CA ASN A 90 -10.30 28.02 16.15
C ASN A 90 -9.31 27.14 15.36
N PHE A 91 -9.64 26.85 14.10
CA PHE A 91 -8.84 26.02 13.20
C PHE A 91 -7.44 26.57 12.94
N GLU A 92 -7.19 27.84 13.26
CA GLU A 92 -5.83 28.39 13.26
C GLU A 92 -4.85 27.61 14.14
N ASN A 93 -5.34 26.94 15.19
CA ASN A 93 -4.59 26.13 16.15
C ASN A 93 -4.35 24.66 15.73
N LEU A 94 -4.84 24.24 14.57
CA LEU A 94 -4.58 22.89 14.04
C LEU A 94 -3.11 22.79 13.58
N THR A 95 -2.47 21.66 13.89
CA THR A 95 -1.07 21.44 13.52
C THR A 95 -0.91 20.95 12.08
N HIS A 96 -1.88 20.18 11.58
CA HIS A 96 -1.87 19.62 10.25
C HIS A 96 -2.31 20.66 9.19
N LYS A 97 -1.34 21.15 8.40
CA LYS A 97 -1.54 22.25 7.43
C LYS A 97 -2.60 21.96 6.35
N GLY A 98 -2.67 20.74 5.82
CA GLY A 98 -3.66 20.36 4.79
C GLY A 98 -5.09 20.49 5.32
N LEU A 99 -5.42 19.74 6.38
CA LEU A 99 -6.66 19.85 7.14
C LEU A 99 -7.08 21.30 7.44
N LYS A 100 -6.16 22.12 8.01
CA LYS A 100 -6.40 23.55 8.23
C LYS A 100 -6.76 24.30 6.95
N TYR A 101 -5.99 24.12 5.87
CA TYR A 101 -6.27 24.75 4.58
C TYR A 101 -7.64 24.34 4.01
N THR A 102 -8.03 23.08 4.20
CA THR A 102 -9.25 22.53 3.60
C THR A 102 -10.53 22.91 4.34
N LEU A 103 -10.49 23.01 5.67
CA LEU A 103 -11.67 23.37 6.48
C LEU A 103 -12.22 24.76 6.14
N ASP A 104 -11.35 25.71 5.76
CA ASP A 104 -11.77 27.06 5.34
C ASP A 104 -12.27 27.15 3.88
N ARG A 105 -12.11 26.09 3.07
CA ARG A 105 -12.15 26.19 1.58
C ARG A 105 -13.02 25.15 0.88
N TYR A 106 -13.26 24.00 1.51
CA TYR A 106 -13.97 22.88 0.92
C TYR A 106 -15.27 22.68 1.69
N ALA A 107 -16.39 22.59 0.96
CA ALA A 107 -17.70 22.41 1.58
C ALA A 107 -17.79 21.09 2.34
N ASN A 108 -17.09 20.04 1.89
CA ASN A 108 -17.16 18.70 2.44
C ASN A 108 -15.78 18.15 2.81
N VAL A 109 -15.41 18.25 4.09
CA VAL A 109 -14.20 17.61 4.64
C VAL A 109 -14.61 16.37 5.42
N TYR A 110 -14.18 15.20 4.93
CA TYR A 110 -14.42 13.91 5.55
C TYR A 110 -13.16 13.41 6.26
N ILE A 111 -13.29 12.77 7.41
CA ILE A 111 -12.20 12.14 8.17
C ILE A 111 -12.62 10.72 8.56
N LEU A 112 -11.98 9.71 7.98
CA LEU A 112 -12.24 8.29 8.23
C LEU A 112 -11.29 7.72 9.30
N PHE A 113 -11.87 7.17 10.36
CA PHE A 113 -11.16 6.45 11.42
C PHE A 113 -11.12 4.97 11.08
N TYR A 114 -9.90 4.40 11.04
CA TYR A 114 -9.65 3.04 10.59
C TYR A 114 -8.50 2.37 11.37
N SER A 115 -8.33 1.07 11.18
CA SER A 115 -7.27 0.22 11.75
C SER A 115 -6.85 -0.82 10.72
N GLU A 116 -5.55 -1.08 10.59
CA GLU A 116 -5.00 -2.20 9.82
C GLU A 116 -5.14 -3.54 10.57
N LYS A 117 -5.23 -3.48 11.90
CA LYS A 117 -5.23 -4.65 12.79
C LYS A 117 -6.64 -5.16 13.10
N ASP A 118 -7.62 -4.26 13.22
CA ASP A 118 -9.01 -4.63 13.41
C ASP A 118 -9.62 -5.09 12.08
N THR A 119 -10.09 -6.33 12.04
CA THR A 119 -10.76 -6.92 10.87
C THR A 119 -12.23 -7.20 11.16
N ASN A 120 -12.85 -6.38 12.01
CA ASN A 120 -14.29 -6.42 12.27
C ASN A 120 -15.10 -6.37 10.96
N SER A 121 -16.30 -6.94 10.97
CA SER A 121 -17.12 -7.15 9.77
C SER A 121 -17.65 -5.88 9.11
N TRP A 122 -17.49 -4.71 9.73
CA TRP A 122 -18.01 -3.43 9.24
C TRP A 122 -16.96 -2.59 8.52
N GLN A 123 -15.68 -2.74 8.90
CA GLN A 123 -14.60 -1.92 8.35
C GLN A 123 -14.27 -2.18 6.88
N PRO A 124 -14.18 -3.43 6.38
CA PRO A 124 -13.76 -3.70 5.00
C PRO A 124 -14.56 -2.93 3.95
N GLY A 125 -15.90 -2.92 4.04
CA GLY A 125 -16.74 -2.20 3.09
C GLY A 125 -16.48 -0.69 3.06
N ALA A 126 -16.33 -0.06 4.22
CA ALA A 126 -16.01 1.37 4.30
C ALA A 126 -14.60 1.70 3.75
N LEU A 127 -13.63 0.79 3.91
CA LEU A 127 -12.29 0.94 3.35
C LEU A 127 -12.24 0.74 1.84
N ASP A 128 -12.99 -0.23 1.32
CA ASP A 128 -13.02 -0.51 -0.12
C ASP A 128 -13.66 0.68 -0.88
N VAL A 129 -14.75 1.27 -0.35
CA VAL A 129 -15.33 2.50 -0.90
C VAL A 129 -14.39 3.71 -0.75
N ALA A 130 -13.60 3.79 0.32
CA ALA A 130 -12.60 4.85 0.48
C ALA A 130 -11.45 4.73 -0.53
N ASP A 131 -10.98 3.51 -0.82
CA ASP A 131 -10.02 3.24 -1.90
C ASP A 131 -10.58 3.64 -3.27
N ASP A 132 -11.84 3.29 -3.57
CA ASP A 132 -12.51 3.67 -4.82
C ASP A 132 -12.59 5.20 -4.98
N ILE A 133 -12.95 5.94 -3.92
CA ILE A 133 -12.94 7.42 -3.91
C ILE A 133 -11.53 7.98 -4.18
N MET A 134 -10.50 7.40 -3.55
CA MET A 134 -9.11 7.85 -3.70
C MET A 134 -8.49 7.45 -5.04
N ALA A 135 -9.14 6.57 -5.80
CA ALA A 135 -8.73 6.13 -7.15
C ALA A 135 -9.40 6.92 -8.29
N LEU A 136 -10.32 7.85 -8.01
CA LEU A 136 -11.02 8.65 -9.04
C LEU A 136 -10.07 9.59 -9.81
N ASP A 137 -10.30 9.76 -11.11
CA ASP A 137 -9.51 10.64 -11.99
C ASP A 137 -9.54 12.13 -11.58
N THR A 138 -10.52 12.56 -10.77
CA THR A 138 -10.61 13.93 -10.25
C THR A 138 -9.58 14.19 -9.14
N VAL A 139 -9.09 13.13 -8.49
CA VAL A 139 -8.21 13.19 -7.32
C VAL A 139 -6.88 13.82 -7.72
N LYS A 140 -6.52 14.92 -7.05
CA LYS A 140 -5.35 15.74 -7.39
C LYS A 140 -4.55 16.12 -6.16
N LYS A 141 -3.25 16.28 -6.35
CA LYS A 141 -2.34 16.80 -5.33
C LYS A 141 -2.36 18.33 -5.30
N VAL A 142 -2.44 18.88 -4.11
CA VAL A 142 -2.42 20.31 -3.80
C VAL A 142 -1.23 20.58 -2.88
N LYS A 143 -0.52 21.68 -3.13
CA LYS A 143 0.60 22.12 -2.29
C LYS A 143 0.28 23.46 -1.63
N PHE A 144 0.40 23.51 -0.30
CA PHE A 144 0.20 24.72 0.50
C PHE A 144 1.26 24.81 1.60
N ASP A 145 1.98 25.94 1.68
CA ASP A 145 2.99 26.21 2.71
C ASP A 145 4.00 25.04 2.91
N ASP A 146 4.57 24.61 1.79
CA ASP A 146 5.46 23.44 1.62
C ASP A 146 4.91 22.08 2.06
N PHE A 147 3.63 21.98 2.41
CA PHE A 147 2.91 20.74 2.65
C PHE A 147 2.16 20.28 1.40
N GLU A 148 2.32 19.02 1.01
CA GLU A 148 1.57 18.39 -0.08
C GLU A 148 0.49 17.48 0.50
N PHE A 149 -0.73 17.58 -0.04
CA PHE A 149 -1.87 16.76 0.34
C PHE A 149 -2.76 16.52 -0.88
N THR A 150 -3.69 15.59 -0.76
CA THR A 150 -4.60 15.19 -1.85
C THR A 150 -5.97 15.83 -1.65
N VAL A 151 -6.70 16.14 -2.72
CA VAL A 151 -8.13 16.49 -2.67
C VAL A 151 -8.88 15.71 -3.73
N ILE A 152 -10.16 15.42 -3.51
CA ILE A 152 -10.95 14.59 -4.42
C ILE A 152 -11.42 15.42 -5.62
N ASN A 153 -11.90 16.63 -5.37
CA ASN A 153 -12.20 17.65 -6.39
C ASN A 153 -12.10 19.05 -5.72
N ASP A 154 -12.85 20.05 -6.17
CA ASP A 154 -12.84 21.41 -5.57
C ASP A 154 -13.80 21.59 -4.37
N GLU A 155 -14.64 20.60 -4.07
CA GLU A 155 -15.63 20.64 -2.97
C GLU A 155 -15.40 19.56 -1.89
N TYR A 156 -14.75 18.45 -2.24
CA TYR A 156 -14.63 17.23 -1.43
C TYR A 156 -13.16 16.91 -1.10
N VAL A 157 -12.91 16.61 0.18
CA VAL A 157 -11.62 16.09 0.68
C VAL A 157 -11.87 14.96 1.67
N LEU A 158 -11.03 13.92 1.63
CA LEU A 158 -11.02 12.83 2.61
C LEU A 158 -9.66 12.78 3.32
N PHE A 159 -9.68 12.74 4.64
CA PHE A 159 -8.55 12.53 5.55
C PHE A 159 -8.70 11.21 6.30
N PHE A 160 -7.61 10.72 6.87
CA PHE A 160 -7.54 9.40 7.49
C PHE A 160 -6.88 9.45 8.87
N VAL A 161 -7.50 8.80 9.87
CA VAL A 161 -6.96 8.58 11.21
C VAL A 161 -6.75 7.09 11.40
N ASN A 162 -5.50 6.63 11.47
CA ASN A 162 -5.21 5.25 11.84
C ASN A 162 -5.14 5.13 13.37
N VAL A 163 -6.03 4.35 13.98
CA VAL A 163 -6.08 4.19 15.45
C VAL A 163 -5.05 3.20 15.99
N ASP A 164 -4.36 2.46 15.12
CA ASP A 164 -3.26 1.57 15.51
C ASP A 164 -1.99 2.33 15.86
N ASN A 165 -1.92 3.62 15.51
CA ASN A 165 -0.88 4.54 15.92
C ASN A 165 -1.10 4.95 17.40
N PRO A 166 -0.11 4.77 18.29
CA PRO A 166 -0.24 5.16 19.70
C PRO A 166 -0.64 6.63 19.93
N ALA A 167 -0.29 7.54 19.02
CA ALA A 167 -0.71 8.95 19.09
C ALA A 167 -2.24 9.15 18.96
N ASN A 168 -2.96 8.12 18.52
CA ASN A 168 -4.40 8.14 18.29
C ASN A 168 -5.17 7.25 19.30
N GLU A 169 -4.55 6.79 20.40
CA GLU A 169 -5.19 5.88 21.38
C GLU A 169 -6.49 6.45 21.99
N SER A 170 -6.60 7.78 22.06
CA SER A 170 -7.75 8.52 22.60
C SER A 170 -8.95 8.63 21.64
N TRP A 171 -8.87 8.10 20.41
CA TRP A 171 -9.85 8.34 19.34
C TRP A 171 -11.31 8.08 19.73
N GLN A 172 -11.59 7.10 20.59
CA GLN A 172 -12.97 6.79 20.99
C GLN A 172 -13.64 7.93 21.76
N ALA A 173 -12.86 8.79 22.42
CA ALA A 173 -13.36 9.90 23.22
C ALA A 173 -13.80 11.11 22.39
N VAL A 174 -13.39 11.22 21.12
CA VAL A 174 -13.80 12.33 20.24
C VAL A 174 -15.07 12.05 19.45
N VAL A 175 -15.49 10.79 19.36
CA VAL A 175 -16.66 10.39 18.54
C VAL A 175 -17.96 10.73 19.26
N ASP A 176 -18.78 11.60 18.68
CA ASP A 176 -20.13 11.85 19.18
C ASP A 176 -21.07 10.68 18.85
N VAL A 177 -21.74 10.17 19.89
CA VAL A 177 -22.73 9.08 19.83
C VAL A 177 -24.09 9.51 20.39
N SER A 178 -24.31 10.83 20.56
CA SER A 178 -25.60 11.42 20.88
C SER A 178 -26.63 11.19 19.76
N ALA A 179 -27.89 11.61 19.94
CA ALA A 179 -28.93 11.33 18.96
C ALA A 179 -28.71 12.11 17.65
N GLY A 180 -28.78 11.41 16.51
CA GLY A 180 -28.48 11.95 15.19
C GLY A 180 -26.98 12.00 14.86
N GLN A 181 -26.15 11.20 15.54
CA GLN A 181 -24.70 11.11 15.35
C GLN A 181 -24.30 9.65 15.10
N ALA A 182 -23.08 9.22 15.46
CA ALA A 182 -22.64 7.86 15.20
C ALA A 182 -23.40 6.85 16.07
N SER A 183 -23.73 5.69 15.50
CA SER A 183 -24.32 4.58 16.26
C SER A 183 -23.40 4.06 17.36
N ARG A 184 -22.08 4.14 17.19
CA ARG A 184 -21.08 3.74 18.18
C ARG A 184 -19.69 4.34 17.90
N ALA A 185 -18.92 4.60 18.95
CA ALA A 185 -17.47 4.80 18.90
C ALA A 185 -16.75 3.45 18.64
N THR A 186 -16.92 2.89 17.44
CA THR A 186 -16.36 1.61 17.01
C THR A 186 -16.14 1.67 15.51
N ILE A 187 -14.95 1.28 15.04
CA ILE A 187 -14.54 1.43 13.63
C ILE A 187 -15.42 0.56 12.71
N PRO A 188 -15.75 1.04 11.49
CA PRO A 188 -15.38 2.33 10.92
C PRO A 188 -16.22 3.48 11.51
N VAL A 189 -15.57 4.63 11.70
CA VAL A 189 -16.25 5.88 12.07
C VAL A 189 -15.83 6.96 11.08
N LEU A 190 -16.79 7.72 10.57
CA LEU A 190 -16.56 8.85 9.68
C LEU A 190 -17.04 10.13 10.34
N LEU A 191 -16.18 11.15 10.40
CA LEU A 191 -16.59 12.52 10.66
C LEU A 191 -16.75 13.24 9.32
N HIS A 192 -17.88 13.91 9.13
CA HIS A 192 -18.11 14.91 8.10
C HIS A 192 -18.14 16.29 8.75
N VAL A 193 -17.24 17.16 8.31
CA VAL A 193 -17.26 18.59 8.60
C VAL A 193 -17.82 19.30 7.37
N PHE A 194 -18.98 19.94 7.53
CA PHE A 194 -19.65 20.67 6.46
C PHE A 194 -19.43 22.18 6.65
N ASN A 195 -18.91 22.84 5.60
CA ASN A 195 -18.52 24.27 5.58
C ASN A 195 -17.65 24.73 6.77
N GLY A 196 -16.88 23.81 7.37
CA GLY A 196 -16.07 24.13 8.56
C GLY A 196 -16.87 24.38 9.84
N GLU A 197 -18.18 24.14 9.89
CA GLU A 197 -19.00 24.46 11.08
C GLU A 197 -19.82 23.27 11.59
N ASP A 198 -20.53 22.57 10.70
CA ASP A 198 -21.43 21.49 11.08
C ASP A 198 -20.69 20.16 11.15
N LEU A 199 -20.82 19.45 12.28
CA LEU A 199 -20.15 18.18 12.56
C LEU A 199 -21.18 17.04 12.56
N ASN A 200 -21.01 16.08 11.65
CA ASN A 200 -21.85 14.89 11.55
C ASN A 200 -20.99 13.63 11.62
N TRP A 201 -21.23 12.82 12.65
CA TRP A 201 -20.56 11.53 12.86
C TRP A 201 -21.42 10.39 12.33
N TYR A 202 -20.78 9.45 11.62
CA TYR A 202 -21.40 8.25 11.05
C TYR A 202 -20.69 7.02 11.63
N GLY A 203 -21.47 6.06 12.14
CA GLY A 203 -20.96 4.89 12.86
C GLY A 203 -20.77 3.63 11.99
N PRO A 204 -20.44 2.49 12.60
CA PRO A 204 -20.11 1.26 11.87
C PRO A 204 -21.34 0.53 11.29
N PHE A 205 -22.53 0.76 11.84
CA PHE A 205 -23.79 0.11 11.43
C PHE A 205 -24.98 1.05 11.64
N ASP A 206 -26.11 0.79 10.96
CA ASP A 206 -27.31 1.61 11.09
C ASP A 206 -28.03 1.37 12.43
N GLN A 207 -28.45 2.47 13.06
CA GLN A 207 -29.20 2.42 14.31
C GLN A 207 -30.34 3.44 14.29
N VAL A 208 -31.50 3.05 14.82
CA VAL A 208 -32.68 3.94 14.88
C VAL A 208 -32.34 5.19 15.69
N GLY A 209 -32.63 6.37 15.12
CA GLY A 209 -32.32 7.67 15.74
C GLY A 209 -30.86 8.11 15.62
N GLN A 210 -30.07 7.43 14.79
CA GLN A 210 -28.69 7.78 14.47
C GLN A 210 -28.49 8.02 12.98
N ASN A 211 -27.33 8.56 12.61
CA ASN A 211 -26.93 8.65 11.22
C ASN A 211 -26.77 7.24 10.62
N LYS A 212 -26.90 7.17 9.28
CA LYS A 212 -26.53 5.98 8.51
C LYS A 212 -25.09 5.55 8.79
N ARG A 213 -24.77 4.29 8.51
CA ARG A 213 -23.40 3.77 8.63
C ARG A 213 -22.41 4.51 7.72
N ALA A 214 -21.14 4.54 8.13
CA ALA A 214 -20.05 5.24 7.44
C ALA A 214 -19.88 4.76 5.98
N GLU A 215 -19.99 3.45 5.74
CA GLU A 215 -19.98 2.83 4.40
C GLU A 215 -21.02 3.46 3.46
N ASP A 216 -22.27 3.64 3.93
CA ASP A 216 -23.35 4.22 3.11
C ASP A 216 -23.20 5.74 2.94
N LYS A 217 -22.54 6.44 3.88
CA LYS A 217 -22.18 7.85 3.67
C LYS A 217 -21.07 8.00 2.63
N LEU A 218 -20.03 7.18 2.69
CA LEU A 218 -18.97 7.17 1.68
C LEU A 218 -19.51 6.73 0.31
N THR A 219 -20.41 5.75 0.26
CA THR A 219 -21.03 5.28 -0.99
C THR A 219 -21.85 6.37 -1.65
N ASP A 220 -22.64 7.14 -0.89
CA ASP A 220 -23.36 8.29 -1.44
C ASP A 220 -22.40 9.39 -1.94
N VAL A 221 -21.29 9.64 -1.25
CA VAL A 221 -20.25 10.58 -1.73
C VAL A 221 -19.61 10.07 -3.04
N LEU A 222 -19.28 8.78 -3.13
CA LEU A 222 -18.77 8.17 -4.38
C LEU A 222 -19.79 8.30 -5.52
N ASN A 223 -21.09 8.14 -5.24
CA ASN A 223 -22.15 8.33 -6.22
C ASN A 223 -22.34 9.81 -6.63
N GLU A 224 -22.07 10.77 -5.75
CA GLU A 224 -22.08 12.21 -6.03
C GLU A 224 -20.88 12.68 -6.89
N LEU A 225 -19.82 11.86 -6.96
CA LEU A 225 -18.56 12.17 -7.65
C LEU A 225 -18.43 11.55 -9.05
N ASN A 226 -19.37 10.68 -9.46
CA ASN A 226 -19.40 9.99 -10.76
C ASN A 226 -20.44 10.58 -11.74
#